data_AF-A0A4P9VZC8-F1
#
_entry.id   AF-A0A4P9VZC8-F1
#
_cell.length_a   1.000
_cell.length_b   1.000
_cell.length_c   1.000
_cell.angle_alpha   90.00
_cell.angle_beta   90.00
_cell.angle_gamma   90.00
#
_symmetry.space_group_name_H-M   'P 1'
#
loop_
_entity.id
_entity.type
_entity.pdbx_description
1 polymer ?
#
loop_
_entity_poly.entity_id
_entity_poly.type
_entity_poly.pdbx_seq_one_letter_code
_entity_poly.pdbx_strand_id
1 'polypeptide(L)'
;MAGLIANHLKLHIRNVEPLLAVTMTEVDEWKSREHAADNVLSGTLSSVAELADNTSMFRSTDVMSLRIHYRDASTFREITDEVVRYERNVPDDVYVGDVDAAAIQSLANNPIPTRHMSAESKSMLQLMVCMAEGGKYAIGTEESWTDSFVGHLLNRLSFSEYPLMTQIRPRFRFAVGRAKTVSCRPSFTIFNASAPTVMIDTDKHMMRVNRNSQWGEHQIAGELLGIAWRNFNTSGPPYNKIVRGVRVIGTKFTFYKATFPEEYMMQLGNGFPRAKALIYRYPSSDTSQSHLGMDYSDPSQRKIIV
;
A
#
# COMPACT_ATOMS: atom_id res chain seq x y z
N MET A 1 -12.05 -43.04 -13.84
CA MET A 1 -10.78 -42.27 -13.88
C MET A 1 -11.03 -40.81 -13.45
N ALA A 2 -11.65 -40.62 -12.26
CA ALA A 2 -12.00 -39.31 -11.70
C ALA A 2 -11.79 -39.27 -10.16
N GLY A 3 -11.06 -40.26 -9.62
CA GLY A 3 -10.83 -40.43 -8.18
C GLY A 3 -9.37 -40.31 -7.75
N LEU A 4 -8.46 -39.89 -8.64
CA LEU A 4 -7.01 -39.85 -8.37
C LEU A 4 -6.38 -38.45 -8.40
N ILE A 5 -7.13 -37.40 -8.76
CA ILE A 5 -6.65 -36.00 -8.67
C ILE A 5 -7.07 -35.34 -7.34
N ALA A 6 -8.13 -35.84 -6.69
CA ALA A 6 -8.63 -35.30 -5.42
C ALA A 6 -7.78 -35.69 -4.18
N ASN A 7 -6.85 -36.65 -4.31
CA ASN A 7 -5.98 -37.09 -3.22
C ASN A 7 -4.55 -36.52 -3.30
N HIS A 8 -4.18 -35.78 -4.35
CA HIS A 8 -2.87 -35.11 -4.42
C HIS A 8 -2.89 -33.65 -3.94
N LEU A 9 -4.09 -33.05 -3.80
CA LEU A 9 -4.27 -31.70 -3.24
C LEU A 9 -4.55 -31.67 -1.72
N LYS A 10 -4.62 -32.84 -1.06
CA LYS A 10 -4.74 -32.95 0.41
C LYS A 10 -3.41 -33.15 1.15
N LEU A 11 -2.28 -33.20 0.43
CA LEU A 11 -0.95 -33.52 0.98
C LEU A 11 0.06 -32.37 0.92
N HIS A 12 -0.36 -31.14 0.57
CA HIS A 12 0.48 -29.93 0.66
C HIS A 12 -0.07 -28.84 1.59
N ILE A 13 -1.07 -29.18 2.41
CA ILE A 13 -1.64 -28.29 3.46
C ILE A 13 -1.20 -28.75 4.87
N ARG A 14 -0.20 -29.64 4.99
CA ARG A 14 0.30 -30.12 6.31
C ARG A 14 1.81 -30.00 6.56
N ASN A 15 2.59 -29.40 5.66
CA ASN A 15 4.04 -29.19 5.88
C ASN A 15 4.45 -27.74 5.64
N VAL A 16 3.84 -26.81 6.36
CA VAL A 16 4.45 -25.49 6.62
C VAL A 16 4.58 -25.36 8.13
N GLU A 17 5.51 -26.14 8.69
CA GLU A 17 6.13 -25.76 9.97
C GLU A 17 7.10 -24.61 9.74
N PRO A 18 7.32 -23.76 10.76
CA PRO A 18 7.65 -22.36 10.58
C PRO A 18 9.14 -22.18 10.34
N LEU A 19 9.50 -21.37 9.34
CA LEU A 19 10.81 -20.74 9.25
C LEU A 19 10.89 -19.61 10.30
N LEU A 20 10.90 -20.02 11.57
CA LEU A 20 11.42 -19.28 12.71
C LEU A 20 12.94 -19.47 12.72
N ALA A 21 13.66 -18.53 12.12
CA ALA A 21 15.06 -18.26 12.43
C ALA A 21 15.43 -16.86 11.96
N VAL A 22 14.72 -15.83 12.47
CA VAL A 22 15.36 -14.52 12.61
C VAL A 22 16.20 -14.64 13.87
N THR A 23 17.51 -14.69 13.67
CA THR A 23 18.51 -14.85 14.73
C THR A 23 18.31 -13.77 15.79
N MET A 24 18.20 -14.19 17.05
CA MET A 24 18.02 -13.35 18.24
C MET A 24 19.13 -12.30 18.49
N THR A 25 20.11 -12.20 17.60
CA THR A 25 21.26 -11.31 17.73
C THR A 25 20.95 -9.84 17.40
N GLU A 26 19.95 -9.54 16.56
CA GLU A 26 19.61 -8.13 16.23
C GLU A 26 18.72 -7.45 17.29
N VAL A 27 18.01 -8.24 18.11
CA VAL A 27 17.10 -7.71 19.14
C VAL A 27 17.85 -7.33 20.42
N ASP A 28 18.97 -8.01 20.71
CA ASP A 28 19.73 -7.80 21.95
C ASP A 28 20.77 -6.67 21.83
N GLU A 29 21.32 -6.37 20.64
CA GLU A 29 22.17 -5.18 20.44
C GLU A 29 21.39 -3.85 20.55
N TRP A 30 20.07 -3.87 20.40
CA TRP A 30 19.23 -2.67 20.45
C TRP A 30 18.83 -2.27 21.88
N LYS A 31 18.74 -3.23 22.81
CA LYS A 31 18.36 -2.99 24.21
C LYS A 31 19.42 -2.22 25.01
N SER A 32 20.68 -2.25 24.57
CA SER A 32 21.80 -1.63 25.30
C SER A 32 21.97 -0.12 25.06
N ARG A 33 21.13 0.53 24.23
CA ARG A 33 21.32 1.96 23.85
C ARG A 33 20.21 2.94 24.23
N GLU A 34 19.08 2.52 24.83
CA GLU A 34 18.05 3.48 25.28
C GLU A 34 17.69 3.22 26.75
N HIS A 35 18.54 3.71 27.65
CA HIS A 35 18.14 4.19 28.98
C HIS A 35 18.42 5.69 29.03
N ALA A 36 17.52 6.47 28.44
CA ALA A 36 17.47 7.91 28.63
C ALA A 36 16.06 8.46 28.35
N ALA A 37 15.41 8.87 29.43
CA ALA A 37 14.38 9.89 29.55
C ALA A 37 13.07 9.75 28.75
N ASP A 38 12.00 9.39 29.47
CA ASP A 38 10.63 9.83 29.21
C ASP A 38 10.57 11.37 29.22
N ASN A 39 10.92 12.00 28.11
CA ASN A 39 10.47 13.34 27.78
C ASN A 39 9.23 13.18 26.90
N VAL A 40 8.10 13.75 27.32
CA VAL A 40 6.91 13.91 26.48
C VAL A 40 7.37 14.59 25.19
N LEU A 41 7.42 13.83 24.09
CA LEU A 41 7.79 14.35 22.79
C LEU A 41 6.80 15.46 22.45
N SER A 42 7.28 16.70 22.32
CA SER A 42 6.43 17.79 21.85
C SER A 42 5.87 17.37 20.47
N GLY A 43 4.55 17.32 20.34
CA GLY A 43 3.89 16.81 19.13
C GLY A 43 3.17 15.45 19.25
N THR A 44 3.02 14.88 20.45
CA THR A 44 2.07 13.77 20.69
C THR A 44 0.76 14.27 21.32
N LEU A 45 -0.31 13.50 21.14
CA LEU A 45 -1.62 13.74 21.74
C LEU A 45 -1.57 13.53 23.26
N SER A 46 -2.39 14.29 23.98
CA SER A 46 -2.48 14.19 25.44
C SER A 46 -3.36 13.01 25.88
N SER A 47 -4.29 12.59 25.01
CA SER A 47 -5.18 11.48 25.27
C SER A 47 -5.62 10.75 24.01
N VAL A 48 -6.03 9.49 24.17
CA VAL A 48 -6.56 8.64 23.09
C VAL A 48 -7.86 9.19 22.50
N ALA A 49 -8.62 9.99 23.26
CA ALA A 49 -9.86 10.60 22.78
C ALA A 49 -9.62 11.63 21.66
N GLU A 50 -8.46 12.30 21.68
CA GLU A 50 -8.05 13.32 20.71
C GLU A 50 -7.58 12.75 19.36
N LEU A 51 -7.37 11.44 19.29
CA LEU A 51 -7.02 10.76 18.05
C LEU A 51 -8.14 10.98 17.02
N ALA A 52 -7.81 11.12 15.74
CA ALA A 52 -8.86 11.24 14.72
C ALA A 52 -9.76 9.98 14.64
N ASP A 53 -11.06 10.15 14.36
CA ASP A 53 -12.02 9.04 14.21
C ASP A 53 -11.88 8.27 12.89
N ASN A 54 -11.19 8.86 11.92
CA ASN A 54 -10.93 8.24 10.62
C ASN A 54 -9.51 8.57 10.14
N THR A 55 -8.94 7.66 9.37
CA THR A 55 -7.59 7.78 8.84
C THR A 55 -7.41 8.94 7.86
N SER A 56 -8.47 9.32 7.14
CA SER A 56 -8.43 10.50 6.26
C SER A 56 -8.26 11.84 6.98
N MET A 57 -8.42 11.87 8.31
CA MET A 57 -8.19 13.04 9.16
C MET A 57 -6.88 12.94 9.95
N PHE A 58 -6.04 11.92 9.68
CA PHE A 58 -4.78 11.75 10.42
C PHE A 58 -3.83 12.92 10.17
N ARG A 59 -3.32 13.46 11.27
CA ARG A 59 -2.27 14.47 11.33
C ARG A 59 -0.96 13.81 11.75
N SER A 60 0.13 14.56 11.66
CA SER A 60 1.43 14.12 12.16
C SER A 60 1.37 13.72 13.64
N THR A 61 0.62 14.46 14.45
CA THR A 61 0.45 14.16 15.89
C THR A 61 -0.23 12.81 16.14
N ASP A 62 -1.19 12.42 15.28
CA ASP A 62 -1.87 11.14 15.38
C ASP A 62 -0.89 9.99 15.10
N VAL A 63 -0.10 10.10 14.02
CA VAL A 63 0.94 9.13 13.63
C VAL A 63 2.05 9.01 14.68
N MET A 64 2.52 10.14 15.20
CA MET A 64 3.55 10.18 16.24
C MET A 64 3.07 9.57 17.56
N SER A 65 1.82 9.81 17.95
CA SER A 65 1.22 9.22 19.16
C SER A 65 1.04 7.70 19.02
N LEU A 66 0.84 7.23 17.79
CA LEU A 66 0.82 5.81 17.46
C LEU A 66 2.24 5.22 17.31
N ARG A 67 3.32 6.01 17.44
CA ARG A 67 4.71 5.56 17.28
C ARG A 67 4.98 4.81 15.97
N ILE A 68 4.35 5.29 14.90
CA ILE A 68 4.59 4.80 13.54
C ILE A 68 5.67 5.67 12.91
N HIS A 69 6.69 5.05 12.34
CA HIS A 69 7.82 5.75 11.74
C HIS A 69 8.02 5.34 10.29
N TYR A 70 8.17 6.34 9.42
CA TYR A 70 8.59 6.13 8.05
C TYR A 70 10.11 5.99 7.95
N ARG A 71 10.54 5.13 7.03
CA ARG A 71 11.93 5.00 6.58
C ARG A 71 11.94 4.90 5.07
N ASP A 72 12.86 5.60 4.43
CA ASP A 72 13.07 5.45 3.01
C ASP A 72 13.82 4.14 2.73
N ALA A 73 13.28 3.35 1.83
CA ALA A 73 13.95 2.18 1.28
C ALA A 73 14.94 2.64 0.20
N SER A 74 16.15 2.11 0.25
CA SER A 74 17.18 2.39 -0.76
C SER A 74 16.88 1.70 -2.09
N THR A 75 16.17 0.57 -2.05
CA THR A 75 15.80 -0.22 -3.23
C THR A 75 14.38 -0.77 -3.14
N PHE A 76 13.77 -1.06 -4.29
CA PHE A 76 12.46 -1.73 -4.34
C PHE A 76 12.48 -3.15 -3.72
N ARG A 77 13.66 -3.78 -3.62
CA ARG A 77 13.85 -5.11 -3.01
C ARG A 77 13.49 -5.11 -1.52
N GLU A 78 13.72 -4.00 -0.82
CA GLU A 78 13.36 -3.86 0.60
C GLU A 78 11.84 -3.83 0.83
N ILE A 79 11.05 -3.49 -0.19
CA ILE A 79 9.59 -3.51 -0.15
C ILE A 79 9.03 -4.92 -0.44
N THR A 80 9.70 -5.65 -1.32
CA THR A 80 9.19 -6.91 -1.90
C THR A 80 9.76 -8.18 -1.27
N ASP A 81 10.79 -8.07 -0.41
CA ASP A 81 11.42 -9.20 0.28
C ASP A 81 11.96 -10.28 -0.68
N GLU A 82 12.64 -9.87 -1.75
CA GLU A 82 13.53 -10.61 -2.69
C GLU A 82 13.26 -12.10 -3.10
N VAL A 83 12.19 -12.76 -2.67
CA VAL A 83 12.11 -14.23 -2.66
C VAL A 83 11.16 -14.80 -3.71
N VAL A 84 10.44 -13.98 -4.48
CA VAL A 84 9.43 -14.52 -5.39
C VAL A 84 9.77 -14.27 -6.85
N ARG A 85 10.67 -15.10 -7.37
CA ARG A 85 10.79 -15.37 -8.81
C ARG A 85 9.61 -16.25 -9.25
N TYR A 86 8.38 -15.73 -9.21
CA TYR A 86 7.37 -16.27 -10.10
C TYR A 86 7.48 -15.48 -11.39
N GLU A 87 7.93 -16.15 -12.46
CA GLU A 87 7.65 -15.71 -13.82
C GLU A 87 6.13 -15.76 -13.99
N ARG A 88 5.43 -14.70 -13.57
CA ARG A 88 4.08 -14.48 -14.05
C ARG A 88 4.22 -13.95 -15.47
N ASN A 89 3.47 -14.56 -16.38
CA ASN A 89 3.21 -13.97 -17.68
C ASN A 89 2.39 -12.70 -17.44
N VAL A 90 3.07 -11.57 -17.34
CA VAL A 90 2.45 -10.26 -17.34
C VAL A 90 1.96 -9.98 -18.76
N PRO A 91 0.68 -9.63 -18.96
CA PRO A 91 0.20 -9.32 -20.31
C PRO A 91 0.91 -8.11 -20.89
N ASP A 92 1.44 -8.21 -22.11
CA ASP A 92 2.17 -7.13 -22.77
C ASP A 92 1.38 -5.82 -22.86
N ASP A 93 0.05 -5.91 -22.87
CA ASP A 93 -0.82 -4.76 -23.02
C ASP A 93 -0.78 -3.78 -21.84
N VAL A 94 -0.39 -4.22 -20.64
CA VAL A 94 -0.24 -3.33 -19.49
C VAL A 94 0.93 -2.38 -19.69
N TYR A 95 1.96 -2.77 -20.45
CA TYR A 95 3.11 -1.90 -20.70
C TYR A 95 2.80 -0.76 -21.67
N VAL A 96 1.73 -0.84 -22.46
CA VAL A 96 1.33 0.21 -23.42
C VAL A 96 2.47 0.63 -24.37
N GLY A 97 3.40 -0.28 -24.69
CA GLY A 97 4.58 -0.02 -25.51
C GLY A 97 5.50 1.07 -24.96
N ASP A 98 6.15 1.83 -25.86
CA ASP A 98 7.08 2.93 -25.51
C ASP A 98 6.39 4.29 -25.33
N VAL A 99 5.06 4.31 -25.12
CA VAL A 99 4.33 5.57 -24.92
C VAL A 99 4.84 6.25 -23.65
N ASP A 100 5.31 7.48 -23.78
CA ASP A 100 5.80 8.31 -22.68
C ASP A 100 4.82 9.46 -22.32
N ALA A 101 5.18 10.26 -21.33
CA ALA A 101 4.37 11.42 -20.89
C ALA A 101 4.11 12.45 -22.00
N ALA A 102 5.08 12.67 -22.91
CA ALA A 102 4.92 13.61 -24.01
C ALA A 102 3.93 13.09 -25.06
N ALA A 103 3.98 11.79 -25.35
CA ALA A 103 3.02 11.12 -26.22
C ALA A 103 1.60 11.18 -25.64
N ILE A 104 1.42 10.91 -24.34
CA ILE A 104 0.12 11.03 -23.64
C ILE A 104 -0.44 12.46 -23.78
N GLN A 105 0.38 13.47 -23.55
CA GLN A 105 -0.05 14.87 -23.66
C GLN A 105 -0.40 15.27 -25.10
N SER A 106 0.29 14.70 -26.09
CA SER A 106 -0.01 14.92 -27.52
C SER A 106 -1.36 14.29 -27.90
N LEU A 107 -1.63 13.08 -27.38
CA LEU A 107 -2.85 12.31 -27.62
C LEU A 107 -4.11 12.98 -27.08
N ALA A 108 -4.00 13.71 -25.97
CA ALA A 108 -5.08 14.55 -25.44
C ALA A 108 -5.64 15.54 -26.48
N ASN A 109 -4.77 16.05 -27.36
CA ASN A 109 -5.13 17.08 -28.33
C ASN A 109 -5.45 16.51 -29.72
N ASN A 110 -5.00 15.30 -30.05
CA ASN A 110 -5.21 14.67 -31.35
C ASN A 110 -5.35 13.14 -31.20
N PRO A 111 -6.49 12.53 -31.54
CA PRO A 111 -6.62 11.08 -31.53
C PRO A 111 -5.74 10.44 -32.63
N ILE A 112 -4.64 9.80 -32.25
CA ILE A 112 -3.76 9.09 -33.17
C ILE A 112 -4.37 7.73 -33.56
N PRO A 113 -4.14 7.25 -34.80
CA PRO A 113 -4.45 5.88 -35.20
C PRO A 113 -3.63 4.88 -34.39
N THR A 114 -4.19 4.38 -33.29
CA THR A 114 -3.69 3.25 -32.48
C THR A 114 -3.78 1.91 -33.24
N ARG A 115 -3.63 1.90 -34.56
CA ARG A 115 -3.96 0.77 -35.45
C ARG A 115 -3.22 -0.53 -35.10
N HIS A 116 -2.05 -0.44 -34.47
CA HIS A 116 -1.21 -1.59 -34.08
C HIS A 116 -1.32 -2.00 -32.60
N MET A 117 -2.09 -1.27 -31.79
CA MET A 117 -2.30 -1.61 -30.37
C MET A 117 -3.46 -2.61 -30.23
N SER A 118 -3.37 -3.50 -29.25
CA SER A 118 -4.52 -4.31 -28.83
C SER A 118 -5.64 -3.41 -28.28
N ALA A 119 -6.85 -3.95 -28.17
CA ALA A 119 -7.96 -3.21 -27.57
C ALA A 119 -7.63 -2.83 -26.11
N GLU A 120 -6.96 -3.73 -25.40
CA GLU A 120 -6.56 -3.59 -24.00
C GLU A 120 -5.52 -2.48 -23.82
N SER A 121 -4.49 -2.44 -24.66
CA SER A 121 -3.50 -1.35 -24.62
C SER A 121 -4.13 0.00 -24.93
N LYS A 122 -5.12 0.05 -25.84
CA LYS A 122 -5.86 1.28 -26.12
C LYS A 122 -6.68 1.74 -24.91
N SER A 123 -7.33 0.83 -24.21
CA SER A 123 -8.07 1.14 -22.99
C SER A 123 -7.15 1.70 -21.90
N MET A 124 -6.00 1.07 -21.67
CA MET A 124 -5.00 1.59 -20.73
C MET A 124 -4.48 2.97 -21.12
N LEU A 125 -4.13 3.16 -22.39
CA LEU A 125 -3.68 4.45 -22.91
C LEU A 125 -4.76 5.53 -22.74
N GLN A 126 -6.01 5.21 -23.05
CA GLN A 126 -7.13 6.16 -22.90
C GLN A 126 -7.30 6.59 -21.45
N LEU A 127 -7.19 5.66 -20.48
CA LEU A 127 -7.24 5.99 -19.06
C LEU A 127 -6.07 6.89 -18.64
N MET A 128 -4.87 6.67 -19.18
CA MET A 128 -3.72 7.54 -18.95
C MET A 128 -3.94 8.96 -19.50
N VAL A 129 -4.51 9.09 -20.71
CA VAL A 129 -4.90 10.39 -21.28
C VAL A 129 -5.96 11.08 -20.40
N CYS A 130 -7.00 10.35 -19.99
CA CYS A 130 -8.06 10.89 -19.12
C CYS A 130 -7.52 11.37 -17.77
N MET A 131 -6.51 10.71 -17.18
CA MET A 131 -5.86 11.20 -15.96
C MET A 131 -5.06 12.48 -16.21
N ALA A 132 -4.29 12.54 -17.30
CA ALA A 132 -3.51 13.72 -17.68
C ALA A 132 -4.40 14.94 -17.99
N GLU A 133 -5.60 14.72 -18.55
CA GLU A 133 -6.60 15.76 -18.80
C GLU A 133 -7.45 16.09 -17.57
N GLY A 134 -7.82 15.08 -16.77
CA GLY A 134 -8.65 15.22 -15.57
C GLY A 134 -7.98 16.06 -14.48
N GLY A 135 -6.65 16.08 -14.44
CA GLY A 135 -5.89 17.05 -13.62
C GLY A 135 -6.16 18.52 -13.97
N LYS A 136 -6.78 18.81 -15.12
CA LYS A 136 -7.17 20.16 -15.56
C LYS A 136 -8.61 20.53 -15.19
N TYR A 137 -9.47 19.56 -14.84
CA TYR A 137 -10.92 19.79 -14.69
C TYR A 137 -11.53 19.16 -13.43
N ALA A 138 -11.93 20.04 -12.51
CA ALA A 138 -12.79 19.84 -11.34
C ALA A 138 -12.33 18.83 -10.26
N ILE A 139 -12.46 19.28 -9.00
CA ILE A 139 -12.26 18.48 -7.78
C ILE A 139 -13.28 17.33 -7.77
N GLY A 140 -12.80 16.10 -7.90
CA GLY A 140 -13.54 14.83 -7.74
C GLY A 140 -13.39 13.90 -8.96
N THR A 141 -13.16 14.45 -10.14
CA THR A 141 -13.08 13.70 -11.40
C THR A 141 -11.76 12.92 -11.52
N GLU A 142 -10.68 13.48 -11.01
CA GLU A 142 -9.33 12.88 -10.99
C GLU A 142 -9.27 11.59 -10.15
N GLU A 143 -9.98 11.53 -9.02
CA GLU A 143 -10.10 10.33 -8.16
C GLU A 143 -10.81 9.20 -8.91
N SER A 144 -11.89 9.52 -9.64
CA SER A 144 -12.64 8.54 -10.43
C SER A 144 -11.81 7.94 -11.58
N TRP A 145 -10.96 8.74 -12.24
CA TRP A 145 -10.10 8.24 -13.31
C TRP A 145 -8.93 7.42 -12.77
N THR A 146 -8.31 7.85 -11.67
CA THR A 146 -7.26 7.08 -10.99
C THR A 146 -7.80 5.73 -10.50
N ASP A 147 -9.00 5.71 -9.89
CA ASP A 147 -9.69 4.47 -9.51
C ASP A 147 -9.95 3.56 -10.70
N SER A 148 -10.40 4.13 -11.83
CA SER A 148 -10.68 3.36 -13.05
C SER A 148 -9.40 2.77 -13.65
N PHE A 149 -8.32 3.55 -13.67
CA PHE A 149 -7.00 3.12 -14.13
C PHE A 149 -6.44 2.00 -13.26
N VAL A 150 -6.38 2.19 -11.93
CA VAL A 150 -5.89 1.18 -10.99
C VAL A 150 -6.77 -0.07 -11.05
N GLY A 151 -8.09 0.08 -11.07
CA GLY A 151 -9.02 -1.04 -11.20
C GLY A 151 -8.80 -1.83 -12.50
N HIS A 152 -8.58 -1.15 -13.62
CA HIS A 152 -8.25 -1.80 -14.90
C HIS A 152 -6.92 -2.54 -14.82
N LEU A 153 -5.86 -1.89 -14.32
CA LEU A 153 -4.53 -2.48 -14.15
C LEU A 153 -4.58 -3.74 -13.27
N LEU A 154 -5.27 -3.68 -12.13
CA LEU A 154 -5.40 -4.81 -11.22
C LEU A 154 -6.12 -6.00 -11.86
N ASN A 155 -7.15 -5.75 -12.67
CA ASN A 155 -7.84 -6.80 -13.41
C ASN A 155 -6.96 -7.41 -14.50
N ARG A 156 -6.18 -6.59 -15.23
CA ARG A 156 -5.23 -7.10 -16.24
C ARG A 156 -4.12 -7.95 -15.62
N LEU A 157 -3.70 -7.64 -14.39
CA LEU A 157 -2.71 -8.40 -13.64
C LEU A 157 -3.32 -9.59 -12.84
N SER A 158 -4.61 -9.89 -13.07
CA SER A 158 -5.33 -11.00 -12.44
C SER A 158 -5.34 -10.97 -10.90
N PHE A 159 -5.31 -9.78 -10.29
CA PHE A 159 -5.45 -9.62 -8.82
C PHE A 159 -6.86 -9.92 -8.30
N SER A 160 -7.84 -9.99 -9.20
CA SER A 160 -9.22 -10.39 -8.93
C SER A 160 -9.49 -11.88 -9.17
N GLU A 161 -8.46 -12.67 -9.51
CA GLU A 161 -8.57 -14.10 -9.77
C GLU A 161 -7.98 -14.94 -8.63
N TYR A 162 -8.57 -16.12 -8.39
CA TYR A 162 -8.13 -17.05 -7.35
C TYR A 162 -6.63 -17.40 -7.49
N PRO A 163 -5.84 -17.41 -6.39
CA PRO A 163 -6.25 -17.32 -4.98
C PRO A 163 -6.37 -15.89 -4.43
N LEU A 164 -6.23 -14.89 -5.28
CA LEU A 164 -6.32 -13.49 -4.91
C LEU A 164 -7.75 -12.98 -5.06
N MET A 165 -8.05 -11.89 -4.35
CA MET A 165 -9.32 -11.19 -4.47
C MET A 165 -9.10 -9.71 -4.22
N THR A 166 -9.37 -8.89 -5.24
CA THR A 166 -9.46 -7.44 -5.09
C THR A 166 -10.83 -7.07 -4.54
N GLN A 167 -10.85 -6.37 -3.41
CA GLN A 167 -12.05 -5.73 -2.88
C GLN A 167 -11.96 -4.22 -3.08
N ILE A 168 -13.04 -3.62 -3.61
CA ILE A 168 -13.15 -2.16 -3.80
C ILE A 168 -13.71 -1.52 -2.53
N ARG A 169 -13.03 -0.48 -2.05
CA ARG A 169 -13.41 0.34 -0.89
C ARG A 169 -13.82 -0.45 0.36
N PRO A 170 -13.07 -1.49 0.77
CA PRO A 170 -13.36 -2.23 1.99
C PRO A 170 -13.29 -1.30 3.20
N ARG A 171 -14.05 -1.63 4.24
CA ARG A 171 -14.02 -0.91 5.52
C ARG A 171 -13.22 -1.70 6.52
N PHE A 172 -12.22 -1.05 7.09
CA PHE A 172 -11.44 -1.56 8.21
C PHE A 172 -11.64 -0.65 9.42
N ARG A 173 -11.25 -1.16 10.58
CA ARG A 173 -11.22 -0.42 11.83
C ARG A 173 -10.18 -1.02 12.76
N PHE A 174 -9.62 -0.17 13.61
CA PHE A 174 -8.78 -0.59 14.71
C PHE A 174 -9.17 0.13 15.99
N ALA A 175 -8.94 -0.53 17.12
CA ALA A 175 -9.17 0.04 18.44
C ALA A 175 -7.86 0.57 19.01
N VAL A 176 -7.93 1.68 19.73
CA VAL A 176 -6.84 2.21 20.56
C VAL A 176 -7.37 2.30 21.98
N GLY A 177 -6.87 1.43 22.84
CA GLY A 177 -7.46 1.20 24.16
C GLY A 177 -8.93 0.77 24.08
N ARG A 178 -9.67 1.02 25.16
CA ARG A 178 -11.12 0.79 25.24
C ARG A 178 -11.96 1.97 24.74
N ALA A 179 -11.34 3.14 24.56
CA ALA A 179 -12.05 4.40 24.39
C ALA A 179 -12.21 4.82 22.93
N LYS A 180 -11.35 4.36 22.01
CA LYS A 180 -11.31 4.86 20.64
C LYS A 180 -11.34 3.74 19.63
N THR A 181 -12.19 3.90 18.62
CA THR A 181 -12.17 3.09 17.40
C THR A 181 -11.97 4.02 16.23
N VAL A 182 -10.96 3.73 15.41
CA VAL A 182 -10.64 4.51 14.20
C VAL A 182 -11.09 3.72 12.99
N SER A 183 -11.75 4.40 12.05
CA SER A 183 -12.19 3.82 10.77
C SER A 183 -11.20 4.10 9.64
N CYS A 184 -11.04 3.16 8.72
CA CYS A 184 -10.20 3.29 7.53
C CYS A 184 -10.90 2.70 6.31
N ARG A 185 -10.63 3.28 5.12
CA ARG A 185 -11.31 2.92 3.89
C ARG A 185 -10.40 3.10 2.68
N PRO A 186 -9.42 2.20 2.49
CA PRO A 186 -8.56 2.23 1.31
C PRO A 186 -9.40 2.03 0.05
N SER A 187 -8.94 2.56 -1.08
CA SER A 187 -9.64 2.46 -2.35
C SER A 187 -9.74 1.02 -2.86
N PHE A 188 -8.67 0.24 -2.71
CA PHE A 188 -8.67 -1.19 -2.98
C PHE A 188 -7.89 -1.96 -1.92
N THR A 189 -8.18 -3.25 -1.78
CA THR A 189 -7.35 -4.17 -1.00
C THR A 189 -7.31 -5.51 -1.70
N ILE A 190 -6.11 -6.07 -1.83
CA ILE A 190 -5.89 -7.41 -2.34
C ILE A 190 -5.80 -8.37 -1.16
N PHE A 191 -6.71 -9.32 -1.14
CA PHE A 191 -6.72 -10.44 -0.21
C PHE A 191 -6.03 -11.63 -0.85
N ASN A 192 -5.30 -12.39 -0.04
CA ASN A 192 -4.89 -13.75 -0.36
C ASN A 192 -5.65 -14.68 0.60
N ALA A 193 -6.54 -15.51 0.06
CA ALA A 193 -7.56 -16.19 0.83
C ALA A 193 -8.33 -15.20 1.74
N SER A 194 -8.21 -15.33 3.07
CA SER A 194 -8.92 -14.49 4.04
C SER A 194 -8.12 -13.27 4.51
N ALA A 195 -6.81 -13.22 4.21
CA ALA A 195 -5.90 -12.24 4.79
C ALA A 195 -5.65 -11.06 3.82
N PRO A 196 -6.02 -9.82 4.18
CA PRO A 196 -5.60 -8.65 3.42
C PRO A 196 -4.08 -8.53 3.44
N THR A 197 -3.49 -8.46 2.24
CA THR A 197 -2.03 -8.52 2.05
C THR A 197 -1.49 -7.23 1.45
N VAL A 198 -2.23 -6.63 0.51
CA VAL A 198 -1.84 -5.37 -0.13
C VAL A 198 -2.99 -4.38 -0.03
N MET A 199 -2.69 -3.22 0.53
CA MET A 199 -3.53 -2.03 0.52
C MET A 199 -3.21 -1.18 -0.69
N ILE A 200 -4.23 -0.63 -1.35
CA ILE A 200 -4.03 0.36 -2.41
C ILE A 200 -4.93 1.55 -2.12
N ASP A 201 -4.29 2.70 -1.92
CA ASP A 201 -4.98 3.97 -1.71
C ASP A 201 -4.76 4.86 -2.94
N THR A 202 -5.85 5.29 -3.53
CA THR A 202 -5.85 6.24 -4.64
C THR A 202 -6.22 7.58 -4.04
N ASP A 203 -5.20 8.31 -3.59
CA ASP A 203 -5.44 9.54 -2.84
C ASP A 203 -5.80 10.71 -3.78
N LYS A 204 -6.51 11.66 -3.19
CA LYS A 204 -7.52 12.54 -3.78
C LYS A 204 -6.94 13.93 -3.97
N HIS A 205 -6.78 14.32 -5.23
CA HIS A 205 -6.32 15.63 -5.68
C HIS A 205 -4.90 15.98 -5.26
N MET A 206 -4.04 16.18 -6.27
CA MET A 206 -2.74 16.85 -6.08
C MET A 206 -2.84 18.18 -5.30
N MET A 207 -4.02 18.82 -5.25
CA MET A 207 -4.25 20.05 -4.50
C MET A 207 -4.47 19.88 -2.98
N ARG A 208 -4.92 18.71 -2.51
CA ARG A 208 -5.13 18.46 -1.06
C ARG A 208 -3.92 17.84 -0.41
N VAL A 209 -3.18 17.06 -1.19
CA VAL A 209 -1.91 16.45 -0.80
C VAL A 209 -0.84 17.54 -0.77
N ASN A 210 -0.37 17.90 0.43
CA ASN A 210 0.61 18.97 0.60
C ASN A 210 1.68 18.58 1.63
N ARG A 211 2.71 19.41 1.77
CA ARG A 211 3.82 19.16 2.70
C ARG A 211 3.37 18.95 4.15
N ASN A 212 2.29 19.62 4.59
CA ASN A 212 1.80 19.51 5.98
C ASN A 212 1.09 18.18 6.25
N SER A 213 0.53 17.53 5.23
CA SER A 213 0.00 16.17 5.34
C SER A 213 1.07 15.08 5.07
N GLN A 214 2.34 15.47 4.95
CA GLN A 214 3.41 14.61 4.43
C GLN A 214 3.00 13.95 3.12
N TRP A 215 2.36 14.72 2.25
CA TRP A 215 1.78 14.22 1.01
C TRP A 215 0.80 13.05 1.21
N GLY A 216 -0.02 13.08 2.26
CA GLY A 216 -1.06 12.06 2.51
C GLY A 216 -0.58 10.82 3.26
N GLU A 217 0.70 10.76 3.63
CA GLU A 217 1.28 9.58 4.30
C GLU A 217 0.72 9.33 5.70
N HIS A 218 0.19 10.36 6.37
CA HIS A 218 -0.50 10.14 7.63
C HIS A 218 -1.73 9.23 7.49
N GLN A 219 -2.49 9.37 6.40
CA GLN A 219 -3.62 8.48 6.10
C GLN A 219 -3.12 7.06 5.80
N ILE A 220 -2.11 6.92 4.93
CA ILE A 220 -1.49 5.65 4.57
C ILE A 220 -1.06 4.86 5.82
N ALA A 221 -0.41 5.52 6.78
CA ALA A 221 0.01 4.91 8.04
C ALA A 221 -1.17 4.32 8.83
N GLY A 222 -2.25 5.09 8.98
CA GLY A 222 -3.44 4.64 9.70
C GLY A 222 -4.16 3.49 8.99
N GLU A 223 -4.21 3.50 7.67
CA GLU A 223 -4.88 2.45 6.89
C GLU A 223 -4.10 1.13 6.87
N LEU A 224 -2.77 1.19 6.75
CA LEU A 224 -1.89 0.04 6.92
C LEU A 224 -2.04 -0.57 8.31
N LEU A 225 -2.14 0.27 9.35
CA LEU A 225 -2.42 -0.17 10.71
C LEU A 225 -3.80 -0.85 10.84
N GLY A 226 -4.84 -0.29 10.23
CA GLY A 226 -6.18 -0.89 10.25
C GLY A 226 -6.25 -2.28 9.61
N ILE A 227 -5.51 -2.48 8.53
CA ILE A 227 -5.37 -3.80 7.89
C ILE A 227 -4.57 -4.76 8.78
N ALA A 228 -3.45 -4.31 9.33
CA ALA A 228 -2.64 -5.12 10.22
C ALA A 228 -3.42 -5.53 11.48
N TRP A 229 -4.23 -4.63 12.04
CA TRP A 229 -5.12 -4.91 13.17
C TRP A 229 -6.15 -5.98 12.84
N ARG A 230 -6.74 -5.94 11.64
CA ARG A 230 -7.62 -7.02 11.19
C ARG A 230 -6.85 -8.34 11.12
N ASN A 231 -5.69 -8.36 10.48
CA ASN A 231 -4.85 -9.57 10.39
C ASN A 231 -4.56 -10.18 11.76
N PHE A 232 -4.20 -9.33 12.73
CA PHE A 232 -3.95 -9.72 14.12
C PHE A 232 -5.16 -10.39 14.77
N ASN A 233 -6.36 -9.84 14.56
CA ASN A 233 -7.58 -10.31 15.24
C ASN A 233 -8.33 -11.44 14.50
N THR A 234 -8.11 -11.64 13.20
CA THR A 234 -8.89 -12.62 12.41
C THR A 234 -8.14 -13.87 12.01
N SER A 235 -6.80 -13.86 11.99
CA SER A 235 -6.03 -14.93 11.31
C SER A 235 -5.63 -16.09 12.22
N GLY A 236 -5.79 -15.97 13.54
CA GLY A 236 -5.16 -16.87 14.50
C GLY A 236 -3.62 -16.80 14.43
N PRO A 237 -2.87 -17.26 15.44
CA PRO A 237 -1.42 -17.33 15.36
C PRO A 237 -0.95 -18.43 14.37
N PRO A 238 0.13 -18.22 13.59
CA PRO A 238 0.85 -16.96 13.41
C PRO A 238 0.11 -16.03 12.43
N TYR A 239 -0.05 -14.75 12.80
CA TYR A 239 -0.68 -13.75 11.94
C TYR A 239 0.37 -13.01 11.09
N ASN A 240 -0.04 -12.50 9.94
CA ASN A 240 0.84 -11.74 9.05
C ASN A 240 1.19 -10.36 9.66
N LYS A 241 2.45 -10.19 10.08
CA LYS A 241 3.00 -8.96 10.65
C LYS A 241 3.34 -7.90 9.60
N ILE A 242 3.38 -8.31 8.32
CA ILE A 242 3.76 -7.46 7.19
C ILE A 242 2.52 -7.11 6.37
N VAL A 243 2.26 -5.82 6.21
CA VAL A 243 1.24 -5.30 5.29
C VAL A 243 1.94 -4.47 4.23
N ARG A 244 1.65 -4.74 2.96
CA ARG A 244 2.15 -3.93 1.86
C ARG A 244 1.12 -2.89 1.46
N GLY A 245 1.59 -1.75 0.97
CA GLY A 245 0.76 -0.64 0.55
C GLY A 245 1.21 -0.10 -0.80
N VAL A 246 0.28 0.44 -1.57
CA VAL A 246 0.55 1.23 -2.76
C VAL A 246 -0.29 2.50 -2.68
N ARG A 247 0.34 3.66 -2.79
CA ARG A 247 -0.35 4.93 -2.99
C ARG A 247 -0.24 5.32 -4.45
N VAL A 248 -1.37 5.66 -5.07
CA VAL A 248 -1.44 6.10 -6.47
C VAL A 248 -2.01 7.51 -6.55
N ILE A 249 -1.28 8.42 -7.20
CA ILE A 249 -1.70 9.80 -7.49
C ILE A 249 -1.57 10.01 -9.00
N GLY A 250 -2.71 10.00 -9.72
CA GLY A 250 -2.71 9.95 -11.18
C GLY A 250 -1.95 8.72 -11.68
N THR A 251 -0.84 8.93 -12.40
CA THR A 251 0.05 7.86 -12.88
C THR A 251 1.22 7.57 -11.93
N LYS A 252 1.32 8.25 -10.78
CA LYS A 252 2.47 8.14 -9.87
C LYS A 252 2.21 7.09 -8.78
N PHE A 253 3.12 6.14 -8.62
CA PHE A 253 3.05 5.01 -7.68
C PHE A 253 4.11 5.13 -6.59
N THR A 254 3.68 5.08 -5.33
CA THR A 254 4.55 4.94 -4.16
C THR A 254 4.24 3.63 -3.46
N PHE A 255 5.26 2.86 -3.11
CA PHE A 255 5.14 1.55 -2.52
C PHE A 255 5.56 1.55 -1.06
N TYR A 256 4.88 0.75 -0.25
CA TYR A 256 5.08 0.69 1.18
C TYR A 256 5.19 -0.75 1.66
N LYS A 257 6.04 -0.96 2.67
CA LYS A 257 6.08 -2.18 3.46
C LYS A 257 6.03 -1.80 4.93
N ALA A 258 4.91 -2.13 5.59
CA ALA A 258 4.72 -1.88 7.00
C ALA A 258 4.91 -3.15 7.81
N THR A 259 5.64 -3.04 8.92
CA THR A 259 5.79 -4.12 9.90
C THR A 259 5.23 -3.66 11.23
N PHE A 260 4.24 -4.40 11.73
CA PHE A 260 3.61 -4.15 13.02
C PHE A 260 3.86 -5.35 13.95
N PRO A 261 4.83 -5.22 14.88
CA PRO A 261 5.14 -6.29 15.83
C PRO A 261 3.95 -6.67 16.70
N GLU A 262 4.00 -7.87 17.27
CA GLU A 262 2.95 -8.38 18.16
C GLU A 262 2.82 -7.58 19.43
N GLU A 263 3.96 -7.22 20.01
CA GLU A 263 4.02 -6.31 21.15
C GLU A 263 3.31 -4.98 20.85
N TYR A 264 3.53 -4.42 19.66
CA TYR A 264 2.85 -3.19 19.24
C TYR A 264 1.33 -3.38 19.20
N MET A 265 0.83 -4.46 18.60
CA MET A 265 -0.61 -4.74 18.52
C MET A 265 -1.25 -4.96 19.88
N MET A 266 -0.59 -5.71 20.76
CA MET A 266 -1.08 -5.93 22.12
C MET A 266 -1.14 -4.62 22.93
N GLN A 267 -0.14 -3.74 22.79
CA GLN A 267 -0.14 -2.44 23.45
C GLN A 267 -1.23 -1.52 22.91
N LEU A 268 -1.49 -1.55 21.60
CA LEU A 268 -2.54 -0.75 20.98
C LEU A 268 -3.93 -1.02 21.58
N GLY A 269 -4.21 -2.28 21.94
CA GLY A 269 -5.45 -2.66 22.63
C GLY A 269 -5.60 -2.04 24.03
N ASN A 270 -4.51 -1.55 24.63
CA ASN A 270 -4.50 -0.90 25.95
C ASN A 270 -4.39 0.63 25.89
N GLY A 271 -4.04 1.21 24.73
CA GLY A 271 -3.89 2.65 24.55
C GLY A 271 -2.85 2.98 23.48
N PHE A 272 -2.19 4.13 23.60
CA PHE A 272 -1.06 4.44 22.72
C PHE A 272 0.11 3.46 22.95
N PRO A 273 0.69 2.90 21.88
CA PRO A 273 1.76 1.93 22.00
C PRO A 273 3.06 2.59 22.47
N ARG A 274 3.94 1.80 23.09
CA ARG A 274 5.35 2.15 23.41
C ARG A 274 6.32 1.51 22.42
N ALA A 275 5.99 0.35 21.87
CA ALA A 275 6.70 -0.25 20.76
C ALA A 275 6.60 0.63 19.51
N LYS A 276 7.60 0.55 18.63
CA LYS A 276 7.64 1.29 17.36
C LYS A 276 7.07 0.39 16.24
N ALA A 277 6.29 0.97 15.34
CA ALA A 277 5.96 0.35 14.05
C ALA A 277 6.76 1.04 12.94
N LEU A 278 7.20 0.27 11.95
CA LEU A 278 8.03 0.77 10.86
C LEU A 278 7.30 0.63 9.52
N ILE A 279 7.32 1.70 8.73
CA ILE A 279 6.84 1.73 7.35
C ILE A 279 8.00 2.11 6.45
N TYR A 280 8.43 1.17 5.61
CA TYR A 280 9.36 1.44 4.52
C TYR A 280 8.61 2.03 3.33
N ARG A 281 9.20 3.03 2.69
CA ARG A 281 8.67 3.75 1.52
C ARG A 281 9.63 3.62 0.35
N TYR A 282 9.10 3.38 -0.85
CA TYR A 282 9.85 3.47 -2.10
C TYR A 282 9.03 4.18 -3.20
N PRO A 283 9.60 5.06 -4.02
CA PRO A 283 10.99 5.54 -3.98
C PRO A 283 11.26 6.40 -2.73
N SER A 284 12.55 6.57 -2.38
CA SER A 284 12.96 7.44 -1.26
C SER A 284 12.32 8.83 -1.37
N SER A 285 11.95 9.45 -0.25
CA SER A 285 11.42 10.82 -0.18
C SER A 285 12.50 11.91 -0.30
N ASP A 286 13.79 11.57 -0.45
CA ASP A 286 14.91 12.51 -0.40
C ASP A 286 14.96 13.54 -1.55
N THR A 287 14.17 13.37 -2.61
CA THR A 287 14.13 14.31 -3.74
C THR A 287 12.73 14.88 -3.97
N SER A 288 12.66 16.13 -4.42
CA SER A 288 11.38 16.82 -4.66
C SER A 288 10.47 16.09 -5.66
N GLN A 289 11.04 15.37 -6.62
CA GLN A 289 10.29 14.57 -7.60
C GLN A 289 9.85 13.20 -7.06
N SER A 290 10.60 12.60 -6.13
CA SER A 290 10.30 11.26 -5.59
C SER A 290 9.22 11.26 -4.51
N HIS A 291 8.83 12.43 -3.98
CA HIS A 291 7.67 12.56 -3.10
C HIS A 291 6.36 12.09 -3.75
N LEU A 292 6.22 12.23 -5.07
CA LEU A 292 5.02 11.82 -5.80
C LEU A 292 5.04 10.33 -6.17
N GLY A 293 6.22 9.72 -6.25
CA GLY A 293 6.40 8.31 -6.59
C GLY A 293 6.93 8.08 -8.00
N MET A 294 7.00 6.80 -8.40
CA MET A 294 7.39 6.37 -9.73
C MET A 294 6.29 6.63 -10.75
N ASP A 295 6.61 7.09 -11.95
CA ASP A 295 5.63 7.42 -12.99
C ASP A 295 5.36 6.25 -13.92
N TYR A 296 4.11 5.79 -13.96
CA TYR A 296 3.66 4.82 -14.96
C TYR A 296 3.78 5.34 -16.40
N SER A 297 3.76 6.65 -16.60
CA SER A 297 3.96 7.28 -17.90
C SER A 297 5.42 7.20 -18.39
N ASP A 298 6.37 6.85 -17.52
CA ASP A 298 7.77 6.60 -17.91
C ASP A 298 7.95 5.09 -18.21
N PRO A 299 8.27 4.69 -19.45
CA PRO A 299 8.43 3.28 -19.81
C PRO A 299 9.45 2.52 -18.95
N SER A 300 10.49 3.19 -18.45
CA SER A 300 11.51 2.56 -17.61
C SER A 300 10.97 2.24 -16.20
N GLN A 301 10.17 3.16 -15.64
CA GLN A 301 9.58 3.01 -14.31
C GLN A 301 8.33 2.12 -14.34
N ARG A 302 7.58 2.14 -15.45
CA ARG A 302 6.43 1.25 -15.68
C ARG A 302 6.78 -0.22 -15.48
N LYS A 303 7.96 -0.65 -15.94
CA LYS A 303 8.46 -2.02 -15.76
C LYS A 303 8.71 -2.43 -14.30
N ILE A 304 8.91 -1.46 -13.41
CA ILE A 304 9.12 -1.68 -11.98
C ILE A 304 7.76 -1.68 -11.25
N ILE A 305 6.84 -0.84 -11.73
CA ILE A 305 5.49 -0.72 -11.16
C ILE A 305 4.67 -1.99 -11.41
N VAL A 306 4.77 -2.54 -12.62
CA VAL A 306 4.10 -3.76 -13.08
C VAL A 306 4.80 -5.01 -12.53
#